data_AF-A0A953N2K2-F1
#
_entry.id   AF-A0A953N2K2-F1
#
_cell.length_a   1.000
_cell.length_b   1.000
_cell.length_c   1.000
_cell.angle_alpha   90.00
_cell.angle_beta   90.00
_cell.angle_gamma   90.00
#
_symmetry.space_group_name_H-M   'P 1'
#
loop_
_entity.id
_entity.type
_entity.pdbx_description
1 polymer ?
#
loop_
_entity_poly.entity_id
_entity_poly.type
_entity_poly.pdbx_seq_one_letter_code
_entity_poly.pdbx_strand_id
1 'polypeptide(L)'
;MIKFFRKIRQKMLTENKFSKYLLYAFGEIILVVIGILVALNLNTKKELKTNNDQVEKILTSVYKDLEEDLIKTINFQIEFNERRDSLSNIVLSKTLKVSDYTVNKNGDNPYLTLIEEQIEPYRFETNAYNRLINNIEIIPEKYMHIVERLQDVYGDEALVTNNVVNEKKVFLEKVQDVYQSNYDWYSRTAKKDYDDKVTYLLNDKQHLNDVRRYQEITSHLLQHLIILKHKATYAYNLIHHDLVLDFQKSNQINLMEFPTFEELEAYLGNYKNETSGLELELVRNQNNLSILNGGILYKINKDKFQMAFENTSLEFIRNTSEEVISLSIFIKKKNLTSRDSIRTIKLTKLK
;
A
#
# COMPACT_ATOMS: atom_id res chain seq x y z
N MET A 1 28.02 -53.33 -12.12
CA MET A 1 28.35 -52.75 -13.45
C MET A 1 29.86 -52.68 -13.75
N ILE A 2 30.75 -52.36 -12.79
CA ILE A 2 32.21 -52.23 -13.04
C ILE A 2 32.91 -53.48 -13.62
N LYS A 3 32.49 -54.71 -13.25
CA LYS A 3 33.18 -55.95 -13.71
C LYS A 3 32.93 -56.28 -15.20
N PHE A 4 31.81 -55.84 -15.77
CA PHE A 4 31.43 -56.13 -17.16
C PHE A 4 32.24 -55.25 -18.14
N PHE A 5 32.29 -53.94 -17.87
CA PHE A 5 33.10 -52.99 -18.63
C PHE A 5 34.61 -53.29 -18.53
N ARG A 6 35.08 -53.81 -17.39
CA ARG A 6 36.48 -54.23 -17.21
C ARG A 6 36.90 -55.38 -18.12
N LYS A 7 36.04 -56.39 -18.32
CA LYS A 7 36.33 -57.53 -19.22
C LYS A 7 36.35 -57.11 -20.69
N ILE A 8 35.50 -56.17 -21.08
CA ILE A 8 35.45 -55.64 -22.46
C ILE A 8 36.72 -54.82 -22.78
N ARG A 9 37.21 -54.00 -21.83
CA ARG A 9 38.48 -53.26 -21.97
C ARG A 9 39.68 -54.16 -22.22
N GLN A 10 39.82 -55.23 -21.42
CA GLN A 10 40.94 -56.16 -21.58
C GLN A 10 40.96 -56.83 -22.95
N LYS A 11 39.78 -57.18 -23.49
CA LYS A 11 39.67 -57.86 -24.80
C LYS A 11 39.96 -56.94 -25.99
N MET A 12 39.70 -55.63 -25.88
CA MET A 12 39.95 -54.65 -26.95
C MET A 12 41.39 -54.13 -27.00
N LEU A 13 42.12 -54.15 -25.87
CA LEU A 13 43.54 -53.80 -25.81
C LEU A 13 44.44 -54.85 -26.51
N THR A 14 44.02 -56.11 -26.52
CA THR A 14 44.75 -57.21 -27.18
C THR A 14 44.61 -57.26 -28.72
N GLU A 15 43.70 -56.49 -29.32
CA GLU A 15 43.37 -56.56 -30.76
C GLU A 15 43.88 -55.37 -31.62
N ASN A 16 44.80 -54.52 -31.13
CA ASN A 16 45.32 -53.34 -31.87
C ASN A 16 44.24 -52.31 -32.29
N LYS A 17 43.07 -52.29 -31.64
CA LYS A 17 41.92 -51.41 -31.96
C LYS A 17 41.90 -50.15 -31.08
N PHE A 18 43.00 -49.40 -31.04
CA PHE A 18 43.15 -48.19 -30.22
C PHE A 18 42.04 -47.15 -30.46
N SER A 19 41.62 -46.94 -31.72
CA SER A 19 40.53 -46.02 -32.06
C SER A 19 39.17 -46.44 -31.49
N LYS A 20 38.88 -47.74 -31.40
CA LYS A 20 37.64 -48.23 -30.75
C LYS A 20 37.70 -48.06 -29.24
N TYR A 21 38.88 -48.29 -28.64
CA TYR A 21 39.10 -48.06 -27.22
C TYR A 21 38.88 -46.60 -26.82
N LEU A 22 39.42 -45.65 -27.60
CA LEU A 22 39.20 -44.21 -27.39
C LEU A 22 37.71 -43.83 -27.50
N LEU A 23 36.99 -44.37 -28.49
CA LEU A 23 35.56 -44.10 -28.67
C LEU A 23 34.73 -44.58 -27.47
N TYR A 24 35.07 -45.76 -26.93
CA TYR A 24 34.40 -46.32 -25.74
C TYR A 24 34.74 -45.55 -24.46
N ALA A 25 35.99 -45.17 -24.26
CA ALA A 25 36.40 -44.37 -23.10
C ALA A 25 35.76 -42.96 -23.12
N PHE A 26 35.67 -42.35 -24.31
CA PHE A 26 34.96 -41.09 -24.50
C PHE A 26 33.46 -41.21 -24.23
N GLY A 27 32.83 -42.30 -24.70
CA GLY A 27 31.44 -42.61 -24.38
C GLY A 27 31.19 -42.76 -22.88
N GLU A 28 32.11 -43.39 -22.13
CA GLU A 28 32.03 -43.53 -20.67
C GLU A 28 32.14 -42.17 -19.96
N ILE A 29 33.04 -41.29 -20.41
CA ILE A 29 33.17 -39.93 -19.88
C ILE A 29 31.88 -39.13 -20.12
N ILE A 30 31.33 -39.16 -21.35
CA ILE A 30 30.07 -38.48 -21.67
C ILE A 30 28.94 -38.98 -20.77
N LEU A 31 28.84 -40.29 -20.55
CA LEU A 31 27.77 -40.88 -19.75
C LEU A 31 27.89 -40.50 -18.26
N VAL A 32 29.11 -40.41 -17.73
CA VAL A 32 29.39 -39.89 -16.38
C VAL A 32 29.06 -38.40 -16.28
N VAL A 33 29.46 -37.59 -17.27
CA VAL A 33 29.16 -36.15 -17.32
C VAL A 33 27.66 -35.90 -17.36
N ILE A 34 26.91 -36.63 -18.18
CA ILE A 34 25.44 -36.57 -18.19
C ILE A 34 24.87 -36.94 -16.82
N GLY A 35 25.41 -37.99 -16.18
CA GLY A 35 25.01 -38.39 -14.83
C GLY A 35 25.21 -37.28 -13.79
N ILE A 36 26.36 -36.60 -13.82
CA ILE A 36 26.67 -35.47 -12.93
C ILE A 36 25.75 -34.28 -13.22
N LEU A 37 25.53 -33.94 -14.49
CA LEU A 37 24.63 -32.84 -14.88
C LEU A 37 23.19 -33.11 -14.44
N VAL A 38 22.69 -34.34 -14.59
CA VAL A 38 21.37 -34.72 -14.11
C VAL A 38 21.29 -34.64 -12.58
N ALA A 39 22.29 -35.14 -11.86
CA ALA A 39 22.33 -35.07 -10.41
C ALA A 39 22.35 -33.62 -9.89
N LEU A 40 23.18 -32.75 -10.50
CA LEU A 40 23.22 -31.32 -10.20
C LEU A 40 21.87 -30.66 -10.48
N ASN A 41 21.28 -30.89 -11.65
CA ASN A 41 19.98 -30.33 -12.01
C ASN A 41 18.85 -30.77 -11.07
N LEU A 42 18.84 -32.03 -10.64
CA LEU A 42 17.87 -32.54 -9.66
C LEU A 42 18.05 -31.88 -8.29
N ASN A 43 19.30 -31.73 -7.84
CA ASN A 43 19.61 -31.07 -6.57
C ASN A 43 19.18 -29.60 -6.58
N THR A 44 19.55 -28.85 -7.63
CA THR A 44 19.15 -27.45 -7.81
C THR A 44 17.63 -27.29 -7.89
N LYS A 45 16.91 -28.18 -8.60
CA LYS A 45 15.44 -28.15 -8.64
C LYS A 45 14.80 -28.38 -7.27
N LYS A 46 15.35 -29.29 -6.46
CA LYS A 46 14.87 -29.56 -5.10
C LYS A 46 15.08 -28.35 -4.19
N GLU A 47 16.24 -27.72 -4.27
CA GLU A 47 16.57 -26.51 -3.53
C GLU A 47 15.65 -25.35 -3.91
N LEU A 48 15.50 -25.05 -5.21
CA LEU A 48 14.58 -24.03 -5.70
C LEU A 48 13.13 -24.27 -5.25
N LYS A 49 12.66 -25.52 -5.28
CA LYS A 49 11.33 -25.85 -4.77
C LYS A 49 11.22 -25.57 -3.26
N THR A 50 12.22 -25.94 -2.49
CA THR A 50 12.24 -25.72 -1.04
C THR A 50 12.22 -24.22 -0.71
N ASN A 51 12.99 -23.42 -1.44
CA ASN A 51 13.02 -21.96 -1.30
C ASN A 51 11.67 -21.34 -1.70
N ASN A 52 11.07 -21.76 -2.82
CA ASN A 52 9.73 -21.33 -3.22
C ASN A 52 8.70 -21.61 -2.11
N ASP A 53 8.64 -22.85 -1.61
CA ASP A 53 7.69 -23.26 -0.57
C ASP A 53 7.88 -22.43 0.73
N GLN A 54 9.11 -22.06 1.06
CA GLN A 54 9.41 -21.21 2.21
C GLN A 54 8.98 -19.75 1.98
N VAL A 55 9.29 -19.18 0.82
CA VAL A 55 8.92 -17.80 0.47
C VAL A 55 7.40 -17.65 0.37
N GLU A 56 6.71 -18.60 -0.26
CA GLU A 56 5.23 -18.60 -0.35
C GLU A 56 4.57 -18.65 1.04
N LYS A 57 5.12 -19.40 1.99
CA LYS A 57 4.66 -19.38 3.40
C LYS A 57 4.87 -18.03 4.07
N ILE A 58 6.00 -17.38 3.83
CA ILE A 58 6.28 -16.04 4.37
C ILE A 58 5.31 -15.03 3.76
N LEU A 59 5.16 -15.02 2.43
CA LEU A 59 4.23 -14.13 1.71
C LEU A 59 2.77 -14.36 2.14
N THR A 60 2.37 -15.60 2.41
CA THR A 60 1.04 -15.92 2.97
C THR A 60 0.86 -15.33 4.37
N SER A 61 1.93 -15.25 5.16
CA SER A 61 1.89 -14.58 6.47
C SER A 61 1.79 -13.06 6.28
N VAL A 62 2.60 -12.48 5.39
CA VAL A 62 2.53 -11.05 5.04
C VAL A 62 1.14 -10.65 4.53
N TYR A 63 0.48 -11.52 3.75
CA TYR A 63 -0.88 -11.30 3.28
C TYR A 63 -1.88 -11.12 4.44
N LYS A 64 -1.77 -11.93 5.49
CA LYS A 64 -2.61 -11.82 6.69
C LYS A 64 -2.27 -10.58 7.52
N ASP A 65 -0.98 -10.30 7.67
CA ASP A 65 -0.48 -9.11 8.36
C ASP A 65 -1.04 -7.83 7.67
N LEU A 66 -0.99 -7.78 6.32
CA LEU A 66 -1.58 -6.69 5.53
C LEU A 66 -3.09 -6.57 5.70
N GLU A 67 -3.81 -7.70 5.74
CA GLU A 67 -5.26 -7.70 5.97
C GLU A 67 -5.60 -7.09 7.33
N GLU A 68 -4.87 -7.50 8.36
CA GLU A 68 -5.03 -6.97 9.72
C GLU A 68 -4.70 -5.48 9.79
N ASP A 69 -3.57 -5.06 9.21
CA ASP A 69 -3.17 -3.65 9.16
C ASP A 69 -4.17 -2.79 8.40
N LEU A 70 -4.66 -3.24 7.24
CA LEU A 70 -5.66 -2.52 6.46
C LEU A 70 -6.96 -2.31 7.24
N ILE A 71 -7.47 -3.36 7.89
CA ILE A 71 -8.77 -3.36 8.53
C ILE A 71 -8.73 -2.68 9.89
N LYS A 72 -7.80 -3.10 10.76
CA LYS A 72 -7.80 -2.70 12.18
C LYS A 72 -7.00 -1.44 12.44
N THR A 73 -5.98 -1.16 11.64
CA THR A 73 -5.08 -0.01 11.85
C THR A 73 -5.41 1.10 10.87
N ILE A 74 -5.16 0.90 9.57
CA ILE A 74 -5.20 1.96 8.56
C ILE A 74 -6.62 2.53 8.41
N ASN A 75 -7.63 1.68 8.17
CA ASN A 75 -9.02 2.15 8.01
C ASN A 75 -9.54 2.87 9.24
N PHE A 76 -9.29 2.31 10.43
CA PHE A 76 -9.67 2.93 11.69
C PHE A 76 -9.03 4.32 11.85
N GLN A 77 -7.74 4.45 11.57
CA GLN A 77 -7.04 5.73 11.71
C GLN A 77 -7.48 6.76 10.68
N ILE A 78 -7.85 6.35 9.46
CA ILE A 78 -8.46 7.25 8.47
C ILE A 78 -9.79 7.79 9.02
N GLU A 79 -10.71 6.92 9.42
CA GLU A 79 -12.02 7.33 9.93
C GLU A 79 -11.90 8.21 11.18
N PHE A 80 -10.99 7.86 12.07
CA PHE A 80 -10.69 8.65 13.26
C PHE A 80 -10.24 10.06 12.87
N ASN A 81 -9.19 10.19 12.06
CA ASN A 81 -8.63 11.49 11.72
C ASN A 81 -9.58 12.34 10.84
N GLU A 82 -10.39 11.74 9.97
CA GLU A 82 -11.44 12.44 9.21
C GLU A 82 -12.49 13.07 10.15
N ARG A 83 -12.88 12.35 11.22
CA ARG A 83 -13.78 12.89 12.23
C ARG A 83 -13.13 14.07 12.96
N ARG A 84 -11.83 13.99 13.28
CA ARG A 84 -11.09 15.06 13.96
C ARG A 84 -10.95 16.31 13.08
N ASP A 85 -10.70 16.14 11.80
CA ASP A 85 -10.71 17.25 10.84
C ASP A 85 -12.09 17.93 10.77
N SER A 86 -13.16 17.13 10.72
CA SER A 86 -14.54 17.64 10.74
C SER A 86 -14.83 18.48 11.99
N LEU A 87 -14.44 18.00 13.16
CA LEU A 87 -14.61 18.71 14.42
C LEU A 87 -13.80 20.01 14.44
N SER A 88 -12.57 19.99 13.91
CA SER A 88 -11.72 21.18 13.79
C SER A 88 -12.40 22.25 12.92
N ASN A 89 -12.99 21.87 11.79
CA ASN A 89 -13.77 22.79 10.95
C ASN A 89 -14.93 23.44 11.71
N ILE A 90 -15.66 22.66 12.53
CA ILE A 90 -16.79 23.17 13.31
C ILE A 90 -16.28 24.17 14.38
N VAL A 91 -15.22 23.84 15.13
CA VAL A 91 -14.63 24.76 16.12
C VAL A 91 -14.18 26.06 15.45
N LEU A 92 -13.48 25.96 14.32
CA LEU A 92 -12.94 27.11 13.59
C LEU A 92 -14.02 27.95 12.90
N SER A 93 -15.22 27.40 12.69
CA SER A 93 -16.38 28.16 12.19
C SER A 93 -16.93 29.16 13.22
N LYS A 94 -16.55 29.03 14.50
CA LYS A 94 -17.02 29.85 15.63
C LYS A 94 -18.54 29.86 15.80
N THR A 95 -19.20 28.77 15.40
CA THR A 95 -20.66 28.62 15.53
C THR A 95 -21.08 27.90 16.81
N LEU A 96 -20.14 27.27 17.50
CA LEU A 96 -20.37 26.53 18.74
C LEU A 96 -20.78 27.46 19.89
N LYS A 97 -21.59 26.91 20.79
CA LYS A 97 -22.05 27.53 22.03
C LYS A 97 -21.63 26.68 23.22
N VAL A 98 -21.71 27.25 24.43
CA VAL A 98 -21.44 26.53 25.68
C VAL A 98 -22.23 25.23 25.79
N SER A 99 -23.48 25.19 25.30
CA SER A 99 -24.32 23.99 25.29
C SER A 99 -23.73 22.83 24.48
N ASP A 100 -22.92 23.11 23.46
CA ASP A 100 -22.34 22.10 22.57
C ASP A 100 -21.17 21.36 23.21
N TYR A 101 -20.61 21.92 24.29
CA TYR A 101 -19.54 21.30 25.07
C TYR A 101 -20.07 20.35 26.14
N THR A 102 -21.39 20.26 26.35
CA THR A 102 -21.97 19.35 27.35
C THR A 102 -21.48 17.91 27.17
N VAL A 103 -21.00 17.31 28.26
CA VAL A 103 -20.51 15.93 28.26
C VAL A 103 -21.68 14.95 28.17
N ASN A 104 -21.47 13.86 27.42
CA ASN A 104 -22.44 12.78 27.34
C ASN A 104 -22.46 11.95 28.65
N LYS A 105 -23.29 10.91 28.71
CA LYS A 105 -23.40 10.01 29.87
C LYS A 105 -22.09 9.28 30.24
N ASN A 106 -21.15 9.20 29.31
CA ASN A 106 -19.84 8.58 29.50
C ASN A 106 -18.77 9.60 29.92
N GLY A 107 -19.14 10.88 30.06
CA GLY A 107 -18.20 11.96 30.37
C GLY A 107 -17.46 12.52 29.16
N ASP A 108 -17.81 12.08 27.94
CA ASP A 108 -17.09 12.47 26.73
C ASP A 108 -17.75 13.67 26.04
N ASN A 109 -16.92 14.60 25.58
CA ASN A 109 -17.29 15.57 24.55
C ASN A 109 -16.13 15.70 23.55
N PRO A 110 -16.38 15.52 22.24
CA PRO A 110 -15.32 15.52 21.23
C PRO A 110 -14.67 16.89 21.02
N TYR A 111 -15.35 17.99 21.37
CA TYR A 111 -14.81 19.35 21.29
C TYR A 111 -13.91 19.66 22.50
N LEU A 112 -14.24 19.16 23.69
CA LEU A 112 -13.43 19.35 24.90
C LEU A 112 -12.03 18.74 24.79
N THR A 113 -11.92 17.63 24.06
CA THR A 113 -10.68 16.84 23.95
C THR A 113 -10.05 16.97 22.55
N LEU A 114 -10.44 17.97 21.76
CA LEU A 114 -10.06 18.08 20.35
C LEU A 114 -8.54 18.11 20.10
N ILE A 115 -7.79 18.73 21.00
CA ILE A 115 -6.33 18.82 20.92
C ILE A 115 -5.68 18.39 22.23
N GLU A 116 -6.30 17.44 22.92
CA GLU A 116 -5.85 16.89 24.20
C GLU A 116 -5.67 15.36 24.16
N GLU A 117 -5.69 14.79 22.95
CA GLU A 117 -5.52 13.34 22.78
C GLU A 117 -4.07 12.92 23.06
N GLN A 118 -3.91 11.78 23.73
CA GLN A 118 -2.65 11.06 23.76
C GLN A 118 -2.55 10.18 22.52
N ILE A 119 -1.46 10.32 21.79
CA ILE A 119 -1.24 9.55 20.56
C ILE A 119 0.11 8.85 20.60
N GLU A 120 0.11 7.65 20.06
CA GLU A 120 1.30 6.82 19.89
C GLU A 120 1.48 6.48 18.41
N PRO A 121 2.72 6.24 17.95
CA PRO A 121 2.97 5.70 16.62
C PRO A 121 2.14 4.45 16.35
N TYR A 122 1.63 4.33 15.13
CA TYR A 122 0.85 3.19 14.70
C TYR A 122 1.73 1.94 14.66
N ARG A 123 1.17 0.84 15.18
CA ARG A 123 1.82 -0.46 15.21
C ARG A 123 1.33 -1.26 14.01
N PHE A 124 2.21 -1.44 13.04
CA PHE A 124 1.99 -2.25 11.85
C PHE A 124 2.57 -3.66 12.05
N GLU A 125 1.92 -4.67 11.48
CA GLU A 125 2.32 -6.08 11.53
C GLU A 125 3.52 -6.33 10.59
N THR A 126 4.71 -5.93 11.02
CA THR A 126 5.94 -5.98 10.19
C THR A 126 6.72 -7.29 10.32
N ASN A 127 6.31 -8.21 11.20
CA ASN A 127 7.09 -9.40 11.52
C ASN A 127 7.30 -10.33 10.32
N ALA A 128 6.27 -10.61 9.52
CA ALA A 128 6.43 -11.44 8.34
C ALA A 128 7.23 -10.74 7.23
N TYR A 129 7.01 -9.44 7.06
CA TYR A 129 7.77 -8.62 6.11
C TYR A 129 9.27 -8.61 6.45
N ASN A 130 9.63 -8.39 7.72
CA ASN A 130 11.01 -8.43 8.17
C ASN A 130 11.66 -9.81 7.92
N ARG A 131 10.92 -10.90 8.13
CA ARG A 131 11.40 -12.25 7.76
C ARG A 131 11.64 -12.39 6.26
N LEU A 132 10.78 -11.81 5.42
CA LEU A 132 10.94 -11.83 3.97
C LEU A 132 12.24 -11.10 3.57
N ILE A 133 12.41 -9.86 4.01
CA ILE A 133 13.58 -9.02 3.66
C ILE A 133 14.88 -9.62 4.19
N ASN A 134 14.89 -10.16 5.41
CA ASN A 134 16.07 -10.84 5.96
C ASN A 134 16.48 -12.11 5.19
N ASN A 135 15.61 -12.62 4.32
CA ASN A 135 15.85 -13.79 3.46
C ASN A 135 15.82 -13.40 1.97
N ILE A 136 16.12 -12.15 1.62
CA ILE A 136 16.02 -11.65 0.23
C ILE A 136 16.82 -12.47 -0.78
N GLU A 137 17.98 -13.01 -0.38
CA GLU A 137 18.87 -13.79 -1.25
C GLU A 137 18.25 -15.09 -1.77
N ILE A 138 17.28 -15.67 -1.04
CA ILE A 138 16.61 -16.90 -1.44
C ILE A 138 15.28 -16.64 -2.16
N ILE A 139 14.88 -15.37 -2.34
CA ILE A 139 13.63 -15.01 -2.99
C ILE A 139 13.74 -15.23 -4.50
N PRO A 140 12.87 -16.07 -5.08
CA PRO A 140 12.80 -16.25 -6.53
C PRO A 140 12.47 -14.94 -7.26
N GLU A 141 13.08 -14.74 -8.43
CA GLU A 141 12.86 -13.56 -9.28
C GLU A 141 11.37 -13.28 -9.53
N LYS A 142 10.56 -14.34 -9.70
CA LYS A 142 9.10 -14.25 -9.88
C LYS A 142 8.34 -13.60 -8.73
N TYR A 143 8.96 -13.33 -7.58
CA TYR A 143 8.34 -12.67 -6.43
C TYR A 143 8.96 -11.31 -6.11
N MET A 144 9.97 -10.88 -6.86
CA MET A 144 10.65 -9.61 -6.59
C MET A 144 9.73 -8.41 -6.74
N HIS A 145 8.79 -8.45 -7.68
CA HIS A 145 7.81 -7.38 -7.85
C HIS A 145 6.87 -7.27 -6.64
N ILE A 146 6.57 -8.37 -5.93
CA ILE A 146 5.84 -8.33 -4.65
C ILE A 146 6.70 -7.68 -3.57
N VAL A 147 7.98 -8.05 -3.47
CA VAL A 147 8.92 -7.48 -2.49
C VAL A 147 9.03 -5.97 -2.65
N GLU A 148 9.12 -5.47 -3.89
CA GLU A 148 9.10 -4.03 -4.18
C GLU A 148 7.84 -3.35 -3.64
N ARG A 149 6.65 -3.92 -3.86
CA ARG A 149 5.42 -3.33 -3.33
C ARG A 149 5.35 -3.36 -1.81
N LEU A 150 5.88 -4.41 -1.18
CA LEU A 150 5.95 -4.49 0.28
C LEU A 150 6.95 -3.48 0.86
N GLN A 151 8.04 -3.20 0.14
CA GLN A 151 8.98 -2.13 0.49
C GLN A 151 8.30 -0.76 0.45
N ASP A 152 7.50 -0.48 -0.59
CA ASP A 152 6.72 0.76 -0.70
C ASP A 152 5.76 0.96 0.49
N VAL A 153 5.21 -0.13 1.02
CA VAL A 153 4.29 -0.13 2.17
C VAL A 153 5.04 0.04 3.48
N TYR A 154 5.85 -0.95 3.86
CA TYR A 154 6.42 -1.05 5.21
C TYR A 154 7.74 -0.30 5.36
N GLY A 155 8.54 -0.25 4.30
CA GLY A 155 9.86 0.37 4.31
C GLY A 155 9.88 1.84 3.92
N ASP A 156 8.74 2.37 3.46
CA ASP A 156 8.59 3.77 3.03
C ASP A 156 7.36 4.41 3.68
N GLU A 157 6.16 4.12 3.17
CA GLU A 157 4.97 4.90 3.53
C GLU A 157 4.55 4.75 5.00
N ALA A 158 4.68 3.55 5.59
CA ALA A 158 4.39 3.31 6.99
C ALA A 158 5.32 4.11 7.92
N LEU A 159 6.60 4.24 7.54
CA LEU A 159 7.58 5.04 8.28
C LEU A 159 7.27 6.53 8.17
N VAL A 160 7.00 7.02 6.95
CA VAL A 160 6.62 8.42 6.72
C VAL A 160 5.35 8.77 7.49
N THR A 161 4.34 7.90 7.45
CA THR A 161 3.09 8.06 8.22
C THR A 161 3.40 8.22 9.71
N ASN A 162 4.21 7.32 10.29
CA ASN A 162 4.57 7.39 11.70
C ASN A 162 5.42 8.62 12.07
N ASN A 163 6.23 9.15 11.15
CA ASN A 163 6.92 10.41 11.35
C ASN A 163 5.93 11.59 11.50
N VAL A 164 4.87 11.62 10.70
CA VAL A 164 3.82 12.64 10.82
C VAL A 164 3.00 12.46 12.10
N VAL A 165 2.72 11.21 12.51
CA VAL A 165 2.10 10.93 13.82
C VAL A 165 2.98 11.48 14.96
N ASN A 166 4.29 11.29 14.87
CA ASN A 166 5.21 11.83 15.87
C ASN A 166 5.25 13.37 15.86
N GLU A 167 5.20 14.03 14.70
CA GLU A 167 5.04 15.49 14.63
C GLU A 167 3.77 15.93 15.38
N LYS A 168 2.65 15.26 15.12
CA LYS A 168 1.37 15.52 15.79
C LYS A 168 1.50 15.34 17.31
N LYS A 169 2.21 14.29 17.76
CA LYS A 169 2.42 13.99 19.18
C LYS A 169 3.16 15.13 19.86
N VAL A 170 4.30 15.53 19.30
CA VAL A 170 5.13 16.63 19.82
C VAL A 170 4.36 17.95 19.84
N PHE A 171 3.50 18.21 18.84
CA PHE A 171 2.64 19.38 18.84
C PHE A 171 1.62 19.36 19.99
N LEU A 172 0.93 18.24 20.19
CA LEU A 172 -0.06 18.08 21.26
C LEU A 172 0.57 18.20 22.65
N GLU A 173 1.75 17.62 22.86
CA GLU A 173 2.50 17.76 24.12
C GLU A 173 2.77 19.23 24.45
N LYS A 174 3.18 20.05 23.46
CA LYS A 174 3.38 21.50 23.66
C LYS A 174 2.09 22.24 24.02
N VAL A 175 0.96 21.85 23.42
CA VAL A 175 -0.36 22.41 23.77
C VAL A 175 -0.69 22.07 25.23
N GLN A 176 -0.43 20.82 25.65
CA GLN A 176 -0.63 20.38 27.03
C GLN A 176 0.26 21.13 28.01
N ASP A 177 1.53 21.39 27.68
CA ASP A 177 2.44 22.19 28.52
C ASP A 177 1.91 23.61 28.74
N VAL A 178 1.35 24.24 27.70
CA VAL A 178 0.70 25.54 27.78
C VAL A 178 -0.52 25.47 28.70
N TYR A 179 -1.34 24.42 28.59
CA TYR A 179 -2.51 24.24 29.43
C TYR A 179 -2.15 24.06 30.90
N GLN A 180 -1.20 23.17 31.17
CA GLN A 180 -0.69 22.88 32.50
C GLN A 180 -0.09 24.12 33.19
N SER A 181 0.64 24.95 32.43
CA SER A 181 1.38 26.07 33.00
C SER A 181 0.51 27.30 33.28
N ASN A 182 -0.61 27.46 32.57
CA ASN A 182 -1.35 28.72 32.54
C ASN A 182 -2.78 28.66 33.09
N TYR A 183 -3.36 27.46 33.27
CA TYR A 183 -4.78 27.36 33.60
C TYR A 183 -5.08 26.43 34.79
N ASP A 184 -5.82 26.97 35.77
CA ASP A 184 -6.23 26.25 36.98
C ASP A 184 -7.10 25.01 36.68
N TRP A 185 -7.90 25.06 35.60
CA TRP A 185 -8.76 23.96 35.18
C TRP A 185 -8.00 22.69 34.79
N TYR A 186 -6.68 22.78 34.57
CA TYR A 186 -5.86 21.59 34.28
C TYR A 186 -5.78 20.63 35.48
N SER A 187 -5.84 21.16 36.71
CA SER A 187 -5.76 20.35 37.94
C SER A 187 -7.06 20.28 38.74
N ARG A 188 -7.97 21.25 38.52
CA ARG A 188 -9.22 21.39 39.28
C ARG A 188 -10.42 20.95 38.45
N THR A 189 -11.42 20.37 39.11
CA THR A 189 -12.57 19.72 38.47
C THR A 189 -13.92 20.31 38.89
N ALA A 190 -13.94 21.48 39.52
CA ALA A 190 -15.21 22.11 39.90
C ALA A 190 -15.95 22.62 38.64
N LYS A 191 -17.27 22.80 38.75
CA LYS A 191 -18.09 23.31 37.64
C LYS A 191 -17.55 24.63 37.08
N LYS A 192 -17.07 25.52 37.93
CA LYS A 192 -16.48 26.79 37.50
C LYS A 192 -15.24 26.58 36.62
N ASP A 193 -14.35 25.67 36.99
CA ASP A 193 -13.13 25.37 36.22
C ASP A 193 -13.49 24.82 34.83
N TYR A 194 -14.54 24.01 34.76
CA TYR A 194 -15.10 23.54 33.50
C TYR A 194 -15.65 24.69 32.65
N ASP A 195 -16.44 25.60 33.24
CA ASP A 195 -17.00 26.76 32.54
C ASP A 195 -15.89 27.71 32.03
N ASP A 196 -14.81 27.88 32.81
CA ASP A 196 -13.62 28.63 32.44
C ASP A 196 -12.90 27.98 31.25
N LYS A 197 -12.73 26.64 31.26
CA LYS A 197 -12.18 25.88 30.13
C LYS A 197 -13.03 26.06 28.87
N VAL A 198 -14.36 25.89 28.95
CA VAL A 198 -15.24 26.04 27.79
C VAL A 198 -15.18 27.47 27.24
N THR A 199 -15.10 28.47 28.11
CA THR A 199 -14.95 29.87 27.71
C THR A 199 -13.64 30.10 26.94
N TYR A 200 -12.54 29.50 27.42
CA TYR A 200 -11.25 29.51 26.73
C TYR A 200 -11.35 28.84 25.36
N LEU A 201 -11.86 27.61 25.27
CA LEU A 201 -11.96 26.84 24.02
C LEU A 201 -12.81 27.55 22.95
N LEU A 202 -13.84 28.32 23.36
CA LEU A 202 -14.71 29.05 22.44
C LEU A 202 -14.07 30.32 21.86
N ASN A 203 -13.26 31.03 22.66
CA ASN A 203 -12.94 32.43 22.38
C ASN A 203 -11.44 32.72 22.26
N ASP A 204 -10.59 31.88 22.85
CA ASP A 204 -9.18 32.19 22.95
C ASP A 204 -8.49 32.09 21.58
N LYS A 205 -7.70 33.13 21.27
CA LYS A 205 -7.00 33.24 19.98
C LYS A 205 -5.93 32.15 19.83
N GLN A 206 -5.18 31.87 20.91
CA GLN A 206 -4.12 30.87 20.87
C GLN A 206 -4.72 29.48 20.66
N HIS A 207 -5.78 29.14 21.40
CA HIS A 207 -6.49 27.88 21.19
C HIS A 207 -6.98 27.69 19.75
N LEU A 208 -7.62 28.71 19.17
CA LEU A 208 -8.11 28.61 17.78
C LEU A 208 -6.97 28.47 16.77
N ASN A 209 -5.82 29.10 17.00
CA ASN A 209 -4.63 28.88 16.19
C ASN A 209 -4.07 27.46 16.36
N ASP A 210 -4.08 26.92 17.58
CA ASP A 210 -3.64 25.55 17.86
C ASP A 210 -4.57 24.53 17.18
N VAL A 211 -5.89 24.75 17.19
CA VAL A 211 -6.85 23.92 16.44
C VAL A 211 -6.58 23.99 14.93
N ARG A 212 -6.26 25.16 14.37
CA ARG A 212 -5.88 25.27 12.96
C ARG A 212 -4.60 24.49 12.66
N ARG A 213 -3.56 24.62 13.49
CA ARG A 213 -2.30 23.87 13.31
C ARG A 213 -2.52 22.37 13.44
N TYR A 214 -3.29 21.94 14.43
CA TYR A 214 -3.71 20.54 14.59
C TYR A 214 -4.40 20.01 13.33
N GLN A 215 -5.30 20.81 12.75
CA GLN A 215 -6.02 20.46 11.53
C GLN A 215 -5.08 20.28 10.33
N GLU A 216 -4.10 21.18 10.16
CA GLU A 216 -3.10 21.09 9.08
C GLU A 216 -2.29 19.80 9.19
N ILE A 217 -1.78 19.48 10.38
CA ILE A 217 -1.05 18.23 10.63
C ILE A 217 -1.95 17.01 10.39
N THR A 218 -3.19 17.06 10.86
CA THR A 218 -4.18 15.98 10.66
C THR A 218 -4.50 15.77 9.18
N SER A 219 -4.62 16.85 8.41
CA SER A 219 -4.84 16.79 6.96
C SER A 219 -3.64 16.16 6.23
N HIS A 220 -2.42 16.53 6.63
CA HIS A 220 -1.19 15.94 6.10
C HIS A 220 -1.10 14.43 6.45
N LEU A 221 -1.42 14.06 7.68
CA LEU A 221 -1.47 12.66 8.12
C LEU A 221 -2.51 11.84 7.34
N LEU A 222 -3.69 12.41 7.08
CA LEU A 222 -4.72 11.75 6.28
C LEU A 222 -4.26 11.46 4.86
N GLN A 223 -3.47 12.35 4.24
CA GLN A 223 -2.89 12.09 2.92
C GLN A 223 -2.00 10.85 2.95
N HIS A 224 -1.07 10.77 3.89
CA HIS A 224 -0.20 9.60 4.04
C HIS A 224 -0.96 8.31 4.38
N LEU A 225 -1.96 8.37 5.26
CA LEU A 225 -2.80 7.22 5.56
C LEU A 225 -3.56 6.70 4.33
N ILE A 226 -4.07 7.61 3.49
CA ILE A 226 -4.74 7.24 2.23
C ILE A 226 -3.75 6.58 1.27
N ILE A 227 -2.54 7.11 1.14
CA ILE A 227 -1.49 6.53 0.28
C ILE A 227 -1.11 5.13 0.79
N LEU A 228 -0.89 5.01 2.10
CA LEU A 228 -0.56 3.75 2.75
C LEU A 228 -1.66 2.70 2.51
N LYS A 229 -2.93 3.09 2.64
CA LYS A 229 -4.07 2.23 2.33
C LYS A 229 -4.03 1.72 0.90
N HIS A 230 -3.74 2.57 -0.07
CA HIS A 230 -3.69 2.18 -1.48
C HIS A 230 -2.52 1.24 -1.75
N LYS A 231 -1.31 1.59 -1.30
CA LYS A 231 -0.10 0.74 -1.43
C LYS A 231 -0.33 -0.63 -0.79
N ALA A 232 -0.86 -0.68 0.43
CA ALA A 232 -1.14 -1.93 1.16
C ALA A 232 -2.25 -2.76 0.48
N THR A 233 -3.32 -2.12 -0.01
CA THR A 233 -4.40 -2.81 -0.74
C THR A 233 -3.89 -3.43 -2.03
N TYR A 234 -3.01 -2.73 -2.75
CA TYR A 234 -2.39 -3.25 -3.96
C TYR A 234 -1.49 -4.45 -3.65
N ALA A 235 -0.59 -4.33 -2.66
CA ALA A 235 0.28 -5.43 -2.24
C ALA A 235 -0.53 -6.66 -1.79
N TYR A 236 -1.60 -6.46 -1.02
CA TYR A 236 -2.51 -7.52 -0.59
C TYR A 236 -3.16 -8.26 -1.78
N ASN A 237 -3.72 -7.51 -2.74
CA ASN A 237 -4.34 -8.12 -3.92
C ASN A 237 -3.30 -8.83 -4.81
N LEU A 238 -2.08 -8.29 -4.89
CA LEU A 238 -1.01 -8.84 -5.72
C LEU A 238 -0.53 -10.18 -5.17
N ILE A 239 -0.29 -10.27 -3.85
CA ILE A 239 0.07 -11.53 -3.20
C ILE A 239 -1.03 -12.57 -3.42
N HIS A 240 -2.29 -12.19 -3.23
CA HIS A 240 -3.41 -13.09 -3.44
C HIS A 240 -3.47 -13.64 -4.87
N HIS A 241 -3.30 -12.75 -5.84
CA HIS A 241 -3.32 -13.10 -7.26
C HIS A 241 -2.18 -14.07 -7.62
N ASP A 242 -0.95 -13.76 -7.22
CA ASP A 242 0.23 -14.51 -7.67
C ASP A 242 0.45 -15.82 -6.92
N LEU A 243 -0.01 -15.92 -5.67
CA LEU A 243 0.05 -17.17 -4.90
C LEU A 243 -1.17 -18.06 -5.15
N VAL A 244 -2.18 -17.59 -5.88
CA VAL A 244 -3.45 -18.30 -6.13
C VAL A 244 -4.03 -18.81 -4.80
N LEU A 245 -4.14 -17.90 -3.83
CA LEU A 245 -4.60 -18.27 -2.50
C LEU A 245 -6.08 -18.67 -2.52
N ASP A 246 -6.40 -19.90 -2.10
CA ASP A 246 -7.78 -20.41 -2.00
C ASP A 246 -8.63 -19.75 -0.90
N PHE A 247 -8.08 -18.77 -0.17
CA PHE A 247 -8.82 -18.05 0.87
C PHE A 247 -9.87 -17.14 0.25
N GLN A 248 -11.04 -17.02 0.88
CA GLN A 248 -11.94 -15.92 0.53
C GLN A 248 -11.26 -14.60 0.88
N LYS A 249 -11.11 -13.69 -0.10
CA LYS A 249 -10.69 -12.32 0.15
C LYS A 249 -11.68 -11.65 1.12
N SER A 250 -11.17 -10.86 2.07
CA SER A 250 -12.05 -10.06 2.92
C SER A 250 -12.93 -9.11 2.10
N ASN A 251 -14.22 -9.08 2.43
CA ASN A 251 -15.20 -8.16 1.84
C ASN A 251 -14.97 -6.68 2.25
N GLN A 252 -14.04 -6.42 3.17
CA GLN A 252 -13.69 -5.07 3.65
C GLN A 252 -12.51 -4.45 2.87
N ILE A 253 -11.87 -5.23 1.98
CA ILE A 253 -10.74 -4.77 1.17
C ILE A 253 -11.19 -4.74 -0.29
N ASN A 254 -10.96 -3.60 -0.95
CA ASN A 254 -11.34 -3.43 -2.35
C ASN A 254 -10.56 -4.40 -3.23
N LEU A 255 -11.29 -5.04 -4.16
CA LEU A 255 -10.69 -5.88 -5.19
C LEU A 255 -9.97 -5.01 -6.21
N MET A 256 -8.78 -5.45 -6.60
CA MET A 256 -8.01 -4.87 -7.70
C MET A 256 -7.73 -5.95 -8.73
N GLU A 257 -7.69 -5.52 -10.00
CA GLU A 257 -7.29 -6.35 -11.13
C GLU A 257 -5.88 -5.97 -11.57
N PHE A 258 -5.15 -6.95 -12.12
CA PHE A 258 -3.80 -6.76 -12.64
C PHE A 258 -3.85 -6.88 -14.17
N PRO A 259 -3.88 -5.74 -14.90
CA PRO A 259 -3.99 -5.78 -16.35
C PRO A 259 -2.75 -6.39 -16.99
N THR A 260 -2.94 -7.07 -18.12
CA THR A 260 -1.81 -7.54 -18.94
C THR A 260 -1.18 -6.37 -19.69
N PHE A 261 0.02 -6.60 -20.21
CA PHE A 261 0.70 -5.65 -21.08
C PHE A 261 -0.19 -5.23 -22.25
N GLU A 262 -0.79 -6.19 -22.94
CA GLU A 262 -1.63 -5.98 -24.11
C GLU A 262 -2.91 -5.21 -23.76
N GLU A 263 -3.46 -5.43 -22.56
CA GLU A 263 -4.62 -4.70 -22.08
C GLU A 263 -4.28 -3.21 -21.86
N LEU A 264 -3.09 -2.91 -21.30
CA LEU A 264 -2.68 -1.54 -21.02
C LEU A 264 -2.51 -0.69 -22.28
N GLU A 265 -2.08 -1.29 -23.39
CA GLU A 265 -1.88 -0.59 -24.67
C GLU A 265 -3.14 0.14 -25.16
N ALA A 266 -4.33 -0.39 -24.87
CA ALA A 266 -5.59 0.24 -25.24
C ALA A 266 -5.79 1.63 -24.62
N TYR A 267 -5.19 1.88 -23.44
CA TYR A 267 -5.40 3.09 -22.64
C TYR A 267 -4.30 4.14 -22.84
N LEU A 268 -3.19 3.79 -23.48
CA LEU A 268 -2.06 4.70 -23.66
C LEU A 268 -2.38 5.83 -24.63
N GLY A 269 -1.73 6.99 -24.42
CA GLY A 269 -1.79 8.14 -25.32
C GLY A 269 -2.19 9.44 -24.62
N ASN A 270 -2.40 10.47 -25.44
CA ASN A 270 -2.74 11.81 -24.97
C ASN A 270 -4.25 12.02 -24.92
N TYR A 271 -4.71 12.73 -23.89
CA TYR A 271 -6.11 13.03 -23.63
C TYR A 271 -6.27 14.52 -23.36
N LYS A 272 -7.29 15.14 -23.94
CA LYS A 272 -7.54 16.58 -23.80
C LYS A 272 -8.97 16.91 -23.44
N ASN A 273 -9.15 17.85 -22.50
CA ASN A 273 -10.42 18.52 -22.29
C ASN A 273 -10.49 19.74 -23.21
N GLU A 274 -11.37 19.70 -24.21
CA GLU A 274 -11.53 20.77 -25.20
C GLU A 274 -11.97 22.11 -24.58
N THR A 275 -12.70 22.09 -23.46
CA THR A 275 -13.23 23.31 -22.83
C THR A 275 -12.21 24.00 -21.93
N SER A 276 -11.44 23.25 -21.16
CA SER A 276 -10.49 23.79 -20.19
C SER A 276 -9.04 23.82 -20.68
N GLY A 277 -8.75 23.15 -21.81
CA GLY A 277 -7.38 22.95 -22.31
C GLY A 277 -6.52 22.03 -21.44
N LEU A 278 -7.13 21.29 -20.50
CA LEU A 278 -6.40 20.34 -19.66
C LEU A 278 -5.93 19.18 -20.52
N GLU A 279 -4.65 18.85 -20.46
CA GLU A 279 -4.04 17.72 -21.15
C GLU A 279 -3.46 16.72 -20.14
N LEU A 280 -3.55 15.44 -20.48
CA LEU A 280 -3.04 14.33 -19.70
C LEU A 280 -2.44 13.30 -20.67
N GLU A 281 -1.26 12.78 -20.33
CA GLU A 281 -0.64 11.69 -21.08
C GLU A 281 -0.65 10.43 -20.21
N LEU A 282 -1.16 9.34 -20.77
CA LEU A 282 -1.16 8.03 -20.13
C LEU A 282 -0.04 7.18 -20.72
N VAL A 283 0.86 6.78 -19.83
CA VAL A 283 2.04 5.97 -20.13
C VAL A 283 2.02 4.69 -19.32
N ARG A 284 2.67 3.65 -19.85
CA ARG A 284 2.88 2.40 -19.14
C ARG A 284 4.09 2.54 -18.21
N ASN A 285 3.91 2.17 -16.95
CA ASN A 285 5.00 2.03 -15.99
C ASN A 285 4.99 0.60 -15.44
N GLN A 286 5.95 -0.22 -15.89
CA GLN A 286 6.00 -1.66 -15.62
C GLN A 286 4.66 -2.34 -15.99
N ASN A 287 3.96 -2.88 -14.98
CA ASN A 287 2.69 -3.59 -15.12
C ASN A 287 1.47 -2.71 -14.80
N ASN A 288 1.65 -1.39 -14.68
CA ASN A 288 0.57 -0.47 -14.37
C ASN A 288 0.45 0.65 -15.40
N LEU A 289 -0.75 1.23 -15.45
CA LEU A 289 -1.00 2.49 -16.15
C LEU A 289 -0.55 3.64 -15.25
N SER A 290 -0.07 4.73 -15.82
CA SER A 290 0.33 5.92 -15.06
C SER A 290 0.07 7.19 -15.85
N ILE A 291 -0.16 8.28 -15.14
CA ILE A 291 -0.16 9.61 -15.74
C ILE A 291 1.30 10.05 -15.86
N LEU A 292 1.73 10.54 -17.03
CA LEU A 292 3.10 11.04 -17.22
C LEU A 292 3.39 12.17 -16.22
N ASN A 293 4.50 12.06 -15.49
CA ASN A 293 4.86 12.94 -14.37
C ASN A 293 3.80 13.01 -13.25
N GLY A 294 2.90 12.02 -13.20
CA GLY A 294 1.85 11.88 -12.21
C GLY A 294 1.91 10.54 -11.50
N GLY A 295 0.75 10.08 -11.01
CA GLY A 295 0.62 8.87 -10.21
C GLY A 295 0.33 7.60 -11.01
N ILE A 296 0.53 6.46 -10.35
CA ILE A 296 0.10 5.14 -10.82
C ILE A 296 -1.44 5.05 -10.74
N LEU A 297 -2.02 4.40 -11.74
CA LEU A 297 -3.43 4.09 -11.88
C LEU A 297 -3.64 2.59 -11.69
N TYR A 298 -4.37 2.22 -10.63
CA TYR A 298 -4.70 0.85 -10.32
C TYR A 298 -6.03 0.45 -10.95
N LYS A 299 -6.05 -0.68 -11.66
CA LYS A 299 -7.27 -1.18 -12.29
C LYS A 299 -8.22 -1.76 -11.23
N ILE A 300 -9.47 -1.36 -11.30
CA ILE A 300 -10.55 -1.87 -10.43
C ILE A 300 -11.39 -2.90 -11.18
N ASN A 301 -11.73 -2.59 -12.43
CA ASN A 301 -12.45 -3.48 -13.35
C ASN A 301 -12.24 -3.01 -14.80
N LYS A 302 -12.89 -3.67 -15.77
CA LYS A 302 -12.80 -3.27 -17.19
C LYS A 302 -13.10 -1.78 -17.34
N ASP A 303 -12.14 -1.07 -17.94
CA ASP A 303 -12.21 0.37 -18.24
C ASP A 303 -12.33 1.29 -17.01
N LYS A 304 -12.09 0.81 -15.78
CA LYS A 304 -12.05 1.67 -14.59
C LYS A 304 -10.76 1.53 -13.80
N PHE A 305 -10.18 2.67 -13.50
CA PHE A 305 -8.93 2.80 -12.77
C PHE A 305 -9.08 3.80 -11.62
N GLN A 306 -8.22 3.70 -10.62
CA GLN A 306 -8.17 4.61 -9.48
C GLN A 306 -6.73 5.07 -9.21
N MET A 307 -6.58 6.35 -8.91
CA MET A 307 -5.30 6.92 -8.49
C MET A 307 -5.01 6.59 -7.03
N ALA A 308 -3.73 6.38 -6.69
CA ALA A 308 -3.31 6.13 -5.31
C ALA A 308 -3.54 7.31 -4.36
N PHE A 309 -3.42 8.54 -4.89
CA PHE A 309 -3.20 9.76 -4.12
C PHE A 309 -4.45 10.62 -3.95
N GLU A 310 -5.57 10.24 -4.57
CA GLU A 310 -6.78 11.03 -4.56
C GLU A 310 -7.99 10.08 -4.58
N ASN A 311 -9.14 10.52 -4.05
CA ASN A 311 -10.41 9.86 -4.32
C ASN A 311 -10.84 10.10 -5.79
N THR A 312 -9.90 9.85 -6.70
CA THR A 312 -9.96 10.12 -8.12
C THR A 312 -9.99 8.79 -8.84
N SER A 313 -11.09 8.54 -9.54
CA SER A 313 -11.24 7.38 -10.42
C SER A 313 -11.35 7.83 -11.87
N LEU A 314 -10.81 7.03 -12.77
CA LEU A 314 -10.87 7.23 -14.20
C LEU A 314 -11.78 6.14 -14.79
N GLU A 315 -12.75 6.53 -15.60
CA GLU A 315 -13.55 5.59 -16.39
C GLU A 315 -13.34 5.88 -17.87
N PHE A 316 -12.86 4.87 -18.61
CA PHE A 316 -12.62 4.93 -20.04
C PHE A 316 -13.89 4.60 -20.82
N ILE A 317 -14.07 5.27 -21.95
CA ILE A 317 -15.22 5.10 -22.83
C ILE A 317 -14.73 4.58 -24.17
N ARG A 318 -15.33 3.50 -24.64
CA ARG A 318 -15.03 2.86 -25.92
C ARG A 318 -16.06 3.21 -27.00
N ASN A 319 -15.64 3.18 -28.26
CA ASN A 319 -16.53 3.25 -29.42
C ASN A 319 -17.13 1.86 -29.74
N THR A 320 -17.94 1.78 -30.80
CA THR A 320 -18.55 0.53 -31.27
C THR A 320 -17.56 -0.51 -31.79
N SER A 321 -16.33 -0.10 -32.07
CA SER A 321 -15.21 -0.97 -32.48
C SER A 321 -14.32 -1.39 -31.30
N GLU A 322 -14.78 -1.18 -30.06
CA GLU A 322 -14.05 -1.45 -28.81
C GLU A 322 -12.75 -0.63 -28.62
N GLU A 323 -12.55 0.47 -29.36
CA GLU A 323 -11.41 1.36 -29.17
C GLU A 323 -11.70 2.42 -28.10
N VAL A 324 -10.75 2.68 -27.20
CA VAL A 324 -10.85 3.74 -26.20
C VAL A 324 -10.80 5.11 -26.89
N ILE A 325 -11.86 5.91 -26.76
CA ILE A 325 -11.99 7.22 -27.42
C ILE A 325 -11.98 8.40 -26.45
N SER A 326 -12.27 8.18 -25.17
CA SER A 326 -12.27 9.22 -24.15
C SER A 326 -12.19 8.62 -22.75
N LEU A 327 -11.98 9.47 -21.75
CA LEU A 327 -12.08 9.10 -20.34
C LEU A 327 -12.77 10.18 -19.53
N SER A 328 -13.38 9.76 -18.41
CA SER A 328 -13.95 10.64 -17.41
C SER A 328 -13.16 10.50 -16.11
N ILE A 329 -12.64 11.60 -15.60
CA ILE A 329 -12.01 11.70 -14.27
C ILE A 329 -13.09 12.10 -13.27
N PHE A 330 -13.28 11.30 -12.24
CA PHE A 330 -14.21 11.55 -11.14
C PHE A 330 -13.41 11.84 -9.89
N ILE A 331 -13.43 13.10 -9.44
CA ILE A 331 -12.75 13.53 -8.21
C ILE A 331 -13.82 13.64 -7.13
N LYS A 332 -13.82 12.70 -6.19
CA LYS A 332 -14.74 12.72 -5.05
C LYS A 332 -14.16 13.58 -3.95
N LYS A 333 -14.67 14.81 -3.81
CA LYS A 333 -14.42 15.62 -2.60
C LYS A 333 -15.37 15.15 -1.51
N LYS A 334 -14.80 14.54 -0.48
CA LYS A 334 -15.52 14.28 0.77
C LYS A 334 -15.65 15.63 1.48
N ASN A 335 -16.81 16.27 1.35
CA ASN A 335 -17.13 17.47 2.11
C ASN A 335 -17.78 17.03 3.41
N LEU A 336 -17.12 17.27 4.54
CA LEU A 336 -17.56 16.75 5.84
C LEU A 336 -18.74 17.54 6.45
N THR A 337 -19.24 18.58 5.77
CA THR A 337 -20.37 19.44 6.18
C THR A 337 -21.46 19.59 5.11
N SER A 338 -21.29 19.01 3.91
CA SER A 338 -22.27 19.03 2.82
C SER A 338 -22.36 17.66 2.14
N ARG A 339 -23.29 17.46 1.20
CA ARG A 339 -23.28 16.27 0.34
C ARG A 339 -21.92 16.13 -0.35
N ASP A 340 -21.42 14.89 -0.43
CA ASP A 340 -20.27 14.52 -1.25
C ASP A 340 -20.41 15.19 -2.63
N SER A 341 -19.40 15.95 -3.05
CA SER A 341 -19.38 16.56 -4.37
C SER A 341 -18.45 15.76 -5.27
N ILE A 342 -18.98 15.29 -6.40
CA ILE A 342 -18.20 14.64 -7.43
C ILE A 342 -17.95 15.68 -8.51
N ARG A 343 -16.68 16.03 -8.72
CA ARG A 343 -16.29 16.80 -9.90
C ARG A 343 -15.96 15.82 -11.01
N THR A 344 -16.62 15.97 -12.15
CA THR A 344 -16.34 15.15 -13.34
C THR A 344 -15.64 16.00 -14.39
N ILE A 345 -14.51 15.51 -14.90
CA ILE A 345 -13.76 16.11 -16.01
C ILE A 345 -13.71 15.09 -17.14
N LYS A 346 -14.18 15.46 -18.34
CA LYS A 346 -14.16 14.57 -19.51
C LYS A 346 -13.00 14.94 -20.43
N LEU A 347 -12.23 13.97 -20.89
CA LEU A 347 -11.15 14.18 -21.84
C LEU A 347 -11.29 13.25 -23.03
N THR A 348 -11.09 13.77 -24.24
CA THR A 348 -11.11 13.02 -25.49
C THR A 348 -9.71 12.52 -25.79
N LYS A 349 -9.57 11.29 -26.26
CA LYS A 349 -8.29 10.73 -26.70
C LYS A 349 -7.87 11.43 -28.00
N LEU A 350 -6.65 11.96 -28.01
CA LEU A 350 -6.05 12.54 -29.20
C LEU A 350 -5.63 11.41 -30.15
N LYS A 351 -5.83 11.62 -31.45
CA LYS A 351 -5.47 10.66 -32.51
C LYS A 351 -3.97 10.57 -32.73
#